data_AF-A0A527ZLJ2-F1
#
_entry.id   AF-A0A527ZLJ2-F1
#
_cell.length_a   1.000
_cell.length_b   1.000
_cell.length_c   1.000
_cell.angle_alpha   90.00
_cell.angle_beta   90.00
_cell.angle_gamma   90.00
#
_symmetry.space_group_name_H-M   'P 1'
#
loop_
_entity.id
_entity.type
_entity.pdbx_description
1 polymer ?
#
loop_
_entity_poly.entity_id
_entity_poly.type
_entity_poly.pdbx_seq_one_letter_code
_entity_poly.pdbx_strand_id
1 'polypeptide(L)'
;LWETDFAFRKPRCDVIANGCAYAPGGRPAERVPVGIKVGNWSKLLEAVGTREWRAIGPVFTATAPQPFLRMPISYDVAWGGVDRLDPEDKLPASYKYNPVGIGWSRTRNQCLIPGLRLPNTQAVGEEIRSPFGDYKPMSFGPIGRGWPGRIEHGGTYDDNWTKNIFPFLPPDFDERYFQMAPPDQQIDHPKGGEDVQLINLTPAGRENFRLPKTALPITLFKDGEEAFQGDLLPDTVLFDPENRR
;
A
#
# COMPACT_ATOMS: atom_id res chain seq x y z
N LEU A 1 7.37 -5.13 -0.84
CA LEU A 1 8.22 -4.05 -1.39
C LEU A 1 8.80 -3.30 -0.19
N TRP A 2 10.05 -2.90 -0.24
CA TRP A 2 10.67 -2.11 0.82
C TRP A 2 10.85 -0.68 0.30
N GLU A 3 10.33 0.30 1.02
CA GLU A 3 10.67 1.70 0.75
C GLU A 3 12.07 1.97 1.32
N THR A 4 12.72 3.02 0.84
CA THR A 4 13.98 3.50 1.41
C THR A 4 13.77 4.16 2.77
N ASP A 5 14.68 3.90 3.72
CA ASP A 5 14.73 4.58 5.02
C ASP A 5 15.31 6.01 4.92
N PHE A 6 15.63 6.49 3.70
CA PHE A 6 15.98 7.89 3.47
C PHE A 6 14.72 8.77 3.49
N ALA A 7 14.29 9.12 4.71
CA ALA A 7 13.32 10.15 5.00
C ALA A 7 13.93 11.15 5.99
N PHE A 8 13.78 12.45 5.73
CA PHE A 8 14.28 13.47 6.67
C PHE A 8 13.43 13.47 7.94
N ARG A 9 12.11 13.58 7.76
CA ARG A 9 11.12 13.51 8.83
C ARG A 9 9.79 13.06 8.25
N LYS A 10 9.07 12.27 9.04
CA LYS A 10 7.69 11.86 8.80
C LYS A 10 6.80 12.48 9.89
N PRO A 11 5.75 13.25 9.53
CA PRO A 11 4.90 13.92 10.51
C PRO A 11 3.93 12.98 11.25
N ARG A 12 3.80 11.73 10.80
CA ARG A 12 2.92 10.70 11.34
C ARG A 12 3.65 9.36 11.30
N CYS A 13 3.11 8.35 11.97
CA CYS A 13 3.66 7.00 11.90
C CYS A 13 2.95 6.19 10.81
N ASP A 14 3.71 5.67 9.85
CA ASP A 14 3.23 4.78 8.79
C ASP A 14 3.03 3.36 9.34
N VAL A 15 1.85 2.77 9.15
CA VAL A 15 1.64 1.34 9.42
C VAL A 15 1.66 0.58 8.10
N ILE A 16 2.68 -0.25 7.90
CA ILE A 16 2.82 -1.06 6.68
C ILE A 16 3.00 -2.54 6.99
N ALA A 17 2.69 -3.40 6.02
CA ALA A 17 3.00 -4.81 6.11
C ALA A 17 3.46 -5.38 4.77
N ASN A 18 4.44 -6.29 4.85
CA ASN A 18 4.88 -7.13 3.74
C ASN A 18 4.48 -8.57 4.04
N GLY A 19 3.65 -9.19 3.22
CA GLY A 19 3.27 -10.57 3.44
C GLY A 19 2.14 -11.06 2.55
N CYS A 20 1.50 -12.13 3.01
CA CYS A 20 0.45 -12.83 2.28
C CYS A 20 -0.79 -13.03 3.15
N ALA A 21 -1.93 -13.18 2.49
CA ALA A 21 -3.13 -13.76 3.06
C ALA A 21 -2.93 -15.27 3.19
N TYR A 22 -3.26 -15.83 4.35
CA TYR A 22 -3.25 -17.27 4.62
C TYR A 22 -4.66 -17.78 4.82
N ALA A 23 -5.01 -18.87 4.12
CA ALA A 23 -6.32 -19.45 4.24
C ALA A 23 -6.56 -20.05 5.64
N PRO A 24 -7.70 -19.76 6.29
CA PRO A 24 -7.96 -20.18 7.66
C PRO A 24 -7.86 -21.70 7.87
N GLY A 25 -7.20 -22.10 8.95
CA GLY A 25 -7.10 -23.52 9.34
C GLY A 25 -6.33 -24.39 8.34
N GLY A 26 -5.52 -23.79 7.45
CA GLY A 26 -4.74 -24.52 6.45
C GLY A 26 -5.57 -25.20 5.36
N ARG A 27 -6.82 -24.75 5.16
CA ARG A 27 -7.71 -25.28 4.12
C ARG A 27 -7.82 -24.28 2.98
N PRO A 28 -7.71 -24.71 1.70
CA PRO A 28 -7.86 -23.80 0.58
C PRO A 28 -9.18 -23.03 0.64
N ALA A 29 -9.12 -21.72 0.46
CA ALA A 29 -10.28 -20.83 0.47
C ALA A 29 -10.26 -19.94 -0.78
N GLU A 30 -11.45 -19.61 -1.30
CA GLU A 30 -11.59 -18.70 -2.44
C GLU A 30 -11.42 -17.23 -2.04
N ARG A 31 -11.76 -16.92 -0.78
CA ARG A 31 -11.76 -15.57 -0.20
C ARG A 31 -11.28 -15.63 1.23
N VAL A 32 -10.44 -14.67 1.61
CA VAL A 32 -9.87 -14.57 2.95
C VAL A 32 -9.87 -13.09 3.37
N PRO A 33 -10.60 -12.70 4.42
CA PRO A 33 -10.46 -11.37 5.00
C PRO A 33 -9.11 -11.28 5.73
N VAL A 34 -8.40 -10.18 5.53
CA VAL A 34 -7.06 -9.95 6.10
C VAL A 34 -7.02 -8.58 6.76
N GLY A 35 -6.48 -8.51 7.98
CA GLY A 35 -6.54 -7.27 8.75
C GLY A 35 -5.37 -7.05 9.70
N ILE A 36 -5.12 -5.77 9.97
CA ILE A 36 -4.17 -5.29 10.97
C ILE A 36 -4.92 -4.33 11.89
N LYS A 37 -4.71 -4.46 13.19
CA LYS A 37 -5.11 -3.49 14.21
C LYS A 37 -3.89 -3.08 15.03
N VAL A 38 -3.76 -1.79 15.31
CA VAL A 38 -2.77 -1.20 16.22
C VAL A 38 -3.48 -0.16 17.08
N GLY A 39 -3.73 -0.49 18.36
CA GLY A 39 -4.47 0.39 19.26
C GLY A 39 -5.88 0.69 18.74
N ASN A 40 -6.18 1.97 18.47
CA ASN A 40 -7.47 2.42 17.94
C ASN A 40 -7.56 2.38 16.41
N TRP A 41 -6.44 2.16 15.73
CA TRP A 41 -6.41 2.07 14.27
C TRP A 41 -6.59 0.64 13.79
N SER A 42 -7.32 0.45 12.70
CA SER A 42 -7.41 -0.85 12.02
C SER A 42 -7.69 -0.70 10.53
N LYS A 43 -7.17 -1.63 9.73
CA LYS A 43 -7.48 -1.76 8.30
C LYS A 43 -7.77 -3.22 7.95
N LEU A 44 -8.79 -3.42 7.12
CA LEU A 44 -9.24 -4.72 6.63
C LEU A 44 -9.36 -4.68 5.10
N LEU A 45 -8.94 -5.76 4.45
CA LEU A 45 -9.15 -6.01 3.02
C LEU A 45 -9.56 -7.47 2.81
N GLU A 46 -10.03 -7.79 1.61
CA GLU A 46 -10.30 -9.17 1.21
C GLU A 46 -9.26 -9.62 0.17
N ALA A 47 -8.60 -10.74 0.44
CA ALA A 47 -7.81 -11.45 -0.54
C ALA A 47 -8.70 -12.46 -1.27
N VAL A 48 -8.68 -12.42 -2.59
CA VAL A 48 -9.51 -13.26 -3.46
C VAL A 48 -8.62 -14.07 -4.37
N GLY A 49 -9.02 -15.33 -4.58
CA GLY A 49 -8.37 -16.27 -5.49
C GLY A 49 -8.16 -15.69 -6.89
N THR A 50 -7.22 -16.27 -7.64
CA THR A 50 -6.96 -15.85 -9.02
C THR A 50 -8.24 -15.96 -9.84
N ARG A 51 -8.53 -14.89 -10.59
CA ARG A 51 -9.69 -14.71 -11.45
C ARG A 51 -9.26 -14.08 -12.76
N GLU A 52 -10.06 -14.28 -13.80
CA GLU A 52 -9.88 -13.65 -15.11
C GLU A 52 -11.18 -12.99 -15.56
N TRP A 53 -11.06 -11.97 -16.41
CA TRP A 53 -12.20 -11.35 -17.07
C TRP A 53 -12.77 -12.29 -18.11
N ARG A 54 -14.09 -12.36 -18.18
CA ARG A 54 -14.87 -13.04 -19.22
C ARG A 54 -15.89 -12.07 -19.78
N ALA A 55 -16.17 -12.18 -21.07
CA ALA A 55 -17.24 -11.43 -21.72
C ALA A 55 -18.44 -12.36 -21.95
N ILE A 56 -19.63 -11.90 -21.58
CA ILE A 56 -20.91 -12.50 -21.93
C ILE A 56 -21.70 -11.43 -22.69
N GLY A 57 -21.59 -11.45 -24.02
CA GLY A 57 -22.08 -10.36 -24.87
C GLY A 57 -21.41 -9.03 -24.50
N PRO A 58 -22.17 -7.96 -24.20
CA PRO A 58 -21.62 -6.65 -23.82
C PRO A 58 -21.20 -6.55 -22.34
N VAL A 59 -21.40 -7.60 -21.55
CA VAL A 59 -21.18 -7.57 -20.09
C VAL A 59 -19.87 -8.30 -19.75
N PHE A 60 -19.07 -7.69 -18.86
CA PHE A 60 -17.93 -8.35 -18.25
C PHE A 60 -18.32 -9.04 -16.95
N THR A 61 -17.77 -10.23 -16.73
CA THR A 61 -17.86 -10.97 -15.48
C THR A 61 -16.49 -11.50 -15.09
N ALA A 62 -16.30 -11.82 -13.81
CA ALA A 62 -15.15 -12.58 -13.35
C ALA A 62 -15.42 -14.08 -13.47
N THR A 63 -14.37 -14.89 -13.65
CA THR A 63 -14.42 -16.32 -13.34
C THR A 63 -14.64 -16.55 -11.84
N ALA A 64 -15.05 -17.77 -11.45
CA ALA A 64 -15.00 -18.17 -10.04
C ALA A 64 -13.56 -18.03 -9.49
N PRO A 65 -13.37 -17.55 -8.25
CA PRO A 65 -12.04 -17.46 -7.67
C PRO A 65 -11.43 -18.85 -7.46
N GLN A 66 -10.18 -19.04 -7.88
CA GLN A 66 -9.47 -20.28 -7.58
C GLN A 66 -9.12 -20.35 -6.08
N PRO A 67 -9.45 -21.45 -5.37
CA PRO A 67 -9.05 -21.61 -3.97
C PRO A 67 -7.53 -21.54 -3.80
N PHE A 68 -7.08 -20.89 -2.72
CA PHE A 68 -5.67 -20.74 -2.40
C PHE A 68 -5.41 -21.07 -0.93
N LEU A 69 -4.16 -21.47 -0.62
CA LEU A 69 -3.66 -21.55 0.76
C LEU A 69 -2.94 -20.27 1.17
N ARG A 70 -2.27 -19.62 0.21
CA ARG A 70 -1.49 -18.40 0.39
C ARG A 70 -1.69 -17.50 -0.82
N MET A 71 -1.93 -16.20 -0.59
CA MET A 71 -2.07 -15.19 -1.64
C MET A 71 -1.24 -13.94 -1.29
N PRO A 72 -0.32 -13.48 -2.14
CA PRO A 72 0.43 -12.24 -1.90
C PRO A 72 -0.48 -11.02 -1.68
N ILE A 73 -0.03 -10.10 -0.84
CA ILE A 73 -0.66 -8.79 -0.64
C ILE A 73 0.35 -7.72 -1.02
N SER A 74 0.07 -7.04 -2.12
CA SER A 74 0.91 -5.97 -2.63
C SER A 74 0.11 -5.15 -3.66
N TYR A 75 0.62 -3.96 -4.00
CA TYR A 75 -0.07 -3.11 -4.97
C TYR A 75 -0.03 -3.68 -6.40
N ASP A 76 0.94 -4.53 -6.76
CA ASP A 76 0.99 -5.17 -8.09
C ASP A 76 -0.10 -6.23 -8.32
N VAL A 77 -0.69 -6.77 -7.25
CA VAL A 77 -1.87 -7.65 -7.32
C VAL A 77 -3.16 -6.94 -6.91
N ALA A 78 -3.12 -5.63 -6.65
CA ALA A 78 -4.28 -4.81 -6.33
C ALA A 78 -4.85 -4.13 -7.58
N TRP A 79 -6.07 -3.59 -7.47
CA TRP A 79 -6.73 -2.86 -8.55
C TRP A 79 -5.82 -1.77 -9.14
N GLY A 80 -5.77 -1.68 -10.47
CA GLY A 80 -5.07 -0.63 -11.20
C GLY A 80 -4.34 -1.16 -12.43
N GLY A 81 -3.19 -0.56 -12.73
CA GLY A 81 -2.30 -0.96 -13.82
C GLY A 81 -2.25 0.02 -14.98
N VAL A 82 -1.40 -0.31 -15.95
CA VAL A 82 -1.27 0.38 -17.24
C VAL A 82 -1.97 -0.43 -18.32
N ASP A 83 -2.87 0.19 -19.08
CA ASP A 83 -3.59 -0.44 -20.18
C ASP A 83 -2.71 -0.49 -21.43
N ARG A 84 -1.90 -1.55 -21.52
CA ARG A 84 -0.95 -1.82 -22.62
C ARG A 84 -1.51 -2.75 -23.70
N LEU A 85 -2.83 -2.88 -23.81
CA LEU A 85 -3.45 -3.85 -24.72
C LEU A 85 -3.33 -3.46 -26.20
N ASP A 86 -3.20 -2.16 -26.47
CA ASP A 86 -3.01 -1.61 -27.80
C ASP A 86 -1.50 -1.38 -28.05
N PRO A 87 -0.83 -2.20 -28.88
CA PRO A 87 0.62 -2.10 -29.10
C PRO A 87 1.03 -0.83 -29.84
N GLU A 88 0.10 -0.16 -30.52
CA GLU A 88 0.36 1.10 -31.23
C GLU A 88 0.25 2.32 -30.30
N ASP A 89 -0.27 2.15 -29.08
CA ASP A 89 -0.35 3.23 -28.10
C ASP A 89 1.03 3.50 -27.46
N LYS A 90 1.68 4.56 -27.94
CA LYS A 90 2.98 5.02 -27.43
C LYS A 90 2.91 5.53 -25.98
N LEU A 91 1.74 5.97 -25.52
CA LEU A 91 1.51 6.51 -24.18
C LEU A 91 0.25 5.84 -23.57
N PRO A 92 0.36 4.56 -23.21
CA PRO A 92 -0.77 3.81 -22.68
C PRO A 92 -1.29 4.47 -21.40
N ALA A 93 -2.61 4.54 -21.27
CA ALA A 93 -3.20 5.12 -20.07
C ALA A 93 -2.86 4.28 -18.84
N SER A 94 -2.72 4.97 -17.71
CA SER A 94 -2.35 4.39 -16.44
C SER A 94 -3.39 4.73 -15.39
N TYR A 95 -3.77 3.76 -14.56
CA TYR A 95 -4.66 4.02 -13.44
C TYR A 95 -3.93 4.84 -12.37
N LYS A 96 -4.36 6.09 -12.20
CA LYS A 96 -3.65 7.12 -11.42
C LYS A 96 -3.24 6.69 -10.02
N TYR A 97 -4.08 5.94 -9.30
CA TYR A 97 -3.84 5.58 -7.90
C TYR A 97 -2.98 4.34 -7.70
N ASN A 98 -2.77 3.55 -8.74
CA ASN A 98 -1.95 2.35 -8.68
C ASN A 98 -1.49 1.93 -10.10
N PRO A 99 -0.47 2.57 -10.67
CA PRO A 99 0.04 2.27 -12.01
C PRO A 99 0.68 0.88 -12.12
N VAL A 100 1.06 0.25 -11.01
CA VAL A 100 1.71 -1.08 -11.02
C VAL A 100 0.72 -2.23 -10.82
N GLY A 101 -0.55 -1.92 -10.55
CA GLY A 101 -1.60 -2.91 -10.29
C GLY A 101 -2.08 -3.66 -11.51
N ILE A 102 -3.24 -4.31 -11.34
CA ILE A 102 -3.84 -5.17 -12.36
C ILE A 102 -5.37 -5.06 -12.37
N GLY A 103 -5.96 -5.39 -13.53
CA GLY A 103 -7.39 -5.55 -13.73
C GLY A 103 -8.14 -4.33 -14.27
N TRP A 104 -7.51 -3.15 -14.32
CA TRP A 104 -8.06 -1.96 -14.98
C TRP A 104 -7.71 -1.91 -16.48
N SER A 105 -8.63 -1.45 -17.31
CA SER A 105 -8.42 -1.20 -18.74
C SER A 105 -9.36 -0.11 -19.24
N ARG A 106 -9.10 0.48 -20.42
CA ARG A 106 -10.02 1.44 -21.05
C ARG A 106 -11.05 0.75 -21.92
N THR A 107 -12.24 1.33 -22.02
CA THR A 107 -13.36 0.84 -22.85
C THR A 107 -12.97 0.63 -24.32
N ARG A 108 -12.07 1.46 -24.86
CA ARG A 108 -11.61 1.32 -26.26
C ARG A 108 -10.92 -0.02 -26.55
N ASN A 109 -10.36 -0.68 -25.54
CA ASN A 109 -9.65 -1.95 -25.65
C ASN A 109 -10.53 -3.15 -25.28
N GLN A 110 -11.87 -2.97 -25.18
CA GLN A 110 -12.80 -3.98 -24.67
C GLN A 110 -12.66 -5.38 -25.26
N CYS A 111 -12.37 -5.51 -26.57
CA CYS A 111 -12.24 -6.79 -27.24
C CYS A 111 -11.01 -7.60 -26.81
N LEU A 112 -10.03 -6.96 -26.18
CA LEU A 112 -8.76 -7.53 -25.74
C LEU A 112 -8.74 -7.87 -24.24
N ILE A 113 -9.81 -7.53 -23.50
CA ILE A 113 -9.91 -7.70 -22.05
C ILE A 113 -10.17 -9.16 -21.62
N PRO A 114 -10.99 -9.97 -22.32
CA PRO A 114 -11.24 -11.34 -21.89
C PRO A 114 -9.95 -12.16 -21.74
N GLY A 115 -9.81 -12.87 -20.62
CA GLY A 115 -8.62 -13.63 -20.25
C GLY A 115 -7.58 -12.85 -19.45
N LEU A 116 -7.68 -11.51 -19.36
CA LEU A 116 -6.81 -10.74 -18.47
C LEU A 116 -7.16 -11.00 -17.00
N ARG A 117 -6.14 -10.99 -16.15
CA ARG A 117 -6.28 -11.24 -14.71
C ARG A 117 -7.02 -10.10 -14.00
N LEU A 118 -7.83 -10.47 -13.01
CA LEU A 118 -8.33 -9.55 -11.99
C LEU A 118 -7.33 -9.42 -10.83
N PRO A 119 -7.43 -8.34 -10.03
CA PRO A 119 -6.65 -8.25 -8.81
C PRO A 119 -7.06 -9.31 -7.79
N ASN A 120 -6.11 -9.63 -6.92
CA ASN A 120 -6.25 -10.57 -5.83
C ASN A 120 -6.61 -9.87 -4.51
N THR A 121 -6.63 -8.53 -4.46
CA THR A 121 -7.06 -7.78 -3.27
C THR A 121 -8.15 -6.77 -3.63
N GLN A 122 -9.12 -6.65 -2.74
CA GLN A 122 -10.23 -5.70 -2.88
C GLN A 122 -10.72 -5.20 -1.52
N ALA A 123 -11.51 -4.13 -1.52
CA ALA A 123 -12.10 -3.63 -0.29
C ALA A 123 -13.21 -4.57 0.17
N VAL A 124 -13.40 -4.68 1.49
CA VAL A 124 -14.43 -5.56 2.05
C VAL A 124 -15.81 -5.03 1.67
N GLY A 125 -16.64 -5.89 1.08
CA GLY A 125 -17.98 -5.53 0.61
C GLY A 125 -18.02 -4.83 -0.76
N GLU A 126 -16.87 -4.57 -1.39
CA GLU A 126 -16.78 -3.96 -2.71
C GLU A 126 -16.20 -4.95 -3.74
N GLU A 127 -17.10 -5.73 -4.37
CA GLU A 127 -16.69 -6.67 -5.41
C GLU A 127 -16.31 -5.92 -6.70
N ILE A 128 -15.17 -6.30 -7.27
CA ILE A 128 -14.69 -5.80 -8.56
C ILE A 128 -15.47 -6.49 -9.68
N ARG A 129 -16.32 -5.72 -10.37
CA ARG A 129 -17.29 -6.23 -11.35
C ARG A 129 -17.07 -5.73 -12.77
N SER A 130 -16.26 -4.70 -12.97
CA SER A 130 -15.99 -4.11 -14.28
C SER A 130 -14.51 -3.79 -14.46
N PRO A 131 -13.91 -4.07 -15.63
CA PRO A 131 -12.55 -3.62 -15.96
C PRO A 131 -12.44 -2.09 -16.09
N PHE A 132 -13.56 -1.39 -16.18
CA PHE A 132 -13.65 0.06 -16.35
C PHE A 132 -13.97 0.81 -15.06
N GLY A 133 -14.04 0.10 -13.92
CA GLY A 133 -14.45 0.67 -12.64
C GLY A 133 -13.44 1.65 -12.03
N ASP A 134 -13.83 2.23 -10.90
CA ASP A 134 -12.99 3.11 -10.08
C ASP A 134 -12.86 2.55 -8.66
N TYR A 135 -12.28 1.35 -8.55
CA TYR A 135 -12.14 0.66 -7.27
C TYR A 135 -10.89 1.14 -6.52
N LYS A 136 -10.94 1.16 -5.19
CA LYS A 136 -9.78 1.51 -4.38
C LYS A 136 -8.73 0.38 -4.43
N PRO A 137 -7.46 0.65 -4.79
CA PRO A 137 -6.39 -0.34 -4.67
C PRO A 137 -6.15 -0.71 -3.20
N MET A 138 -6.26 -1.99 -2.86
CA MET A 138 -6.12 -2.48 -1.48
C MET A 138 -4.81 -3.23 -1.27
N SER A 139 -4.02 -2.74 -0.32
CA SER A 139 -2.76 -3.33 0.13
C SER A 139 -2.44 -2.80 1.54
N PHE A 140 -1.40 -3.34 2.16
CA PHE A 140 -0.76 -2.79 3.35
C PHE A 140 0.63 -2.21 3.06
N GLY A 141 1.13 -2.35 1.82
CA GLY A 141 2.45 -1.86 1.44
C GLY A 141 2.54 -0.35 1.23
N PRO A 142 3.73 0.16 0.90
CA PRO A 142 3.93 1.57 0.57
C PRO A 142 3.37 1.94 -0.81
N ILE A 143 2.94 3.19 -0.98
CA ILE A 143 2.59 3.79 -2.27
C ILE A 143 3.80 4.52 -2.89
N GLY A 144 3.89 4.55 -4.21
CA GLY A 144 4.99 5.20 -4.93
C GLY A 144 5.03 6.72 -4.77
N ARG A 145 6.23 7.32 -4.80
CA ARG A 145 6.44 8.78 -4.69
C ARG A 145 5.75 9.60 -5.79
N GLY A 146 5.60 9.00 -6.98
CA GLY A 146 4.91 9.61 -8.11
C GLY A 146 3.39 9.43 -8.09
N TRP A 147 2.82 8.81 -7.06
CA TRP A 147 1.40 8.51 -7.00
C TRP A 147 0.65 9.64 -6.27
N PRO A 148 -0.64 9.83 -6.56
CA PRO A 148 -1.48 10.75 -5.81
C PRO A 148 -1.47 10.42 -4.31
N GLY A 149 -1.39 11.46 -3.48
CA GLY A 149 -1.19 11.37 -2.04
C GLY A 149 0.26 11.51 -1.59
N ARG A 150 1.22 11.50 -2.54
CA ARG A 150 2.63 11.83 -2.28
C ARG A 150 3.14 12.88 -3.23
N ILE A 151 2.89 12.75 -4.54
CA ILE A 151 3.50 13.62 -5.55
C ILE A 151 3.17 15.10 -5.33
N GLU A 152 1.99 15.41 -4.79
CA GLU A 152 1.53 16.77 -4.48
C GLU A 152 2.37 17.46 -3.39
N HIS A 153 3.10 16.69 -2.58
CA HIS A 153 3.95 17.19 -1.51
C HIS A 153 5.41 17.35 -1.93
N GLY A 154 5.77 16.95 -3.17
CA GLY A 154 7.13 17.06 -3.67
C GLY A 154 7.59 18.51 -3.92
N GLY A 155 6.66 19.47 -3.96
CA GLY A 155 6.95 20.86 -4.32
C GLY A 155 7.25 21.05 -5.81
N THR A 156 7.62 22.27 -6.16
CA THR A 156 7.73 22.71 -7.56
C THR A 156 9.18 22.75 -8.03
N TYR A 157 9.51 21.94 -9.05
CA TYR A 157 10.85 21.84 -9.67
C TYR A 157 10.86 22.47 -11.07
N ASP A 158 10.81 23.79 -11.14
CA ASP A 158 10.81 24.57 -12.39
C ASP A 158 12.17 25.19 -12.73
N ASP A 159 12.20 26.05 -13.75
CA ASP A 159 13.40 26.79 -14.17
C ASP A 159 13.97 27.68 -13.05
N ASN A 160 13.11 28.24 -12.19
CA ASN A 160 13.54 29.05 -11.07
C ASN A 160 14.21 28.18 -10.01
N TRP A 161 13.66 27.01 -9.71
CA TRP A 161 14.32 26.04 -8.84
C TRP A 161 15.72 25.68 -9.36
N THR A 162 15.82 25.39 -10.66
CA THR A 162 17.07 25.00 -11.30
C THR A 162 18.15 26.09 -11.21
N LYS A 163 17.78 27.36 -11.43
CA LYS A 163 18.73 28.48 -11.49
C LYS A 163 19.09 29.05 -10.12
N ASN A 164 18.17 29.03 -9.16
CA ASN A 164 18.28 29.84 -7.95
C ASN A 164 18.14 29.06 -6.63
N ILE A 165 17.59 27.83 -6.64
CA ILE A 165 17.30 27.06 -5.42
C ILE A 165 18.17 25.80 -5.31
N PHE A 166 18.48 25.16 -6.44
CA PHE A 166 19.38 24.00 -6.48
C PHE A 166 20.69 24.29 -5.72
N PRO A 167 21.18 23.39 -4.86
CA PRO A 167 20.78 21.99 -4.67
C PRO A 167 19.75 21.73 -3.55
N PHE A 168 19.06 22.76 -3.04
CA PHE A 168 18.10 22.60 -1.94
C PHE A 168 16.71 22.16 -2.41
N LEU A 169 15.89 21.68 -1.46
CA LEU A 169 14.49 21.39 -1.70
C LEU A 169 13.72 22.67 -2.08
N PRO A 170 12.68 22.58 -2.92
CA PRO A 170 11.88 23.74 -3.27
C PRO A 170 11.16 24.31 -2.03
N PRO A 171 10.89 25.62 -1.96
CA PRO A 171 10.28 26.27 -0.79
C PRO A 171 8.89 25.75 -0.41
N ASP A 172 8.17 25.17 -1.38
CA ASP A 172 6.85 24.56 -1.22
C ASP A 172 6.90 23.04 -0.98
N PHE A 173 8.10 22.46 -0.75
CA PHE A 173 8.24 21.07 -0.35
C PHE A 173 7.55 20.82 1.00
N ASP A 174 6.79 19.73 1.08
CA ASP A 174 6.09 19.33 2.30
C ASP A 174 6.60 17.96 2.78
N GLU A 175 6.98 17.86 4.06
CA GLU A 175 7.51 16.63 4.67
C GLU A 175 6.54 15.43 4.55
N ARG A 176 5.24 15.67 4.32
CA ARG A 176 4.27 14.62 3.98
C ARG A 176 4.66 13.82 2.74
N TYR A 177 5.53 14.34 1.87
CA TYR A 177 6.12 13.60 0.75
C TYR A 177 6.85 12.31 1.20
N PHE A 178 7.38 12.32 2.43
CA PHE A 178 8.06 11.17 3.02
C PHE A 178 7.11 10.11 3.60
N GLN A 179 5.82 10.43 3.79
CA GLN A 179 4.82 9.44 4.19
C GLN A 179 4.63 8.42 3.07
N MET A 180 5.01 7.18 3.32
CA MET A 180 4.92 6.12 2.31
C MET A 180 3.62 5.35 2.41
N ALA A 181 2.94 5.37 3.55
CA ALA A 181 1.65 4.73 3.70
C ALA A 181 0.54 5.63 3.14
N PRO A 182 -0.54 5.06 2.55
CA PRO A 182 -1.72 5.84 2.20
C PRO A 182 -2.33 6.50 3.47
N PRO A 183 -3.11 7.59 3.35
CA PRO A 183 -3.63 8.33 4.50
C PRO A 183 -4.41 7.48 5.51
N ASP A 184 -5.06 6.40 5.06
CA ASP A 184 -5.81 5.47 5.92
C ASP A 184 -4.91 4.50 6.72
N GLN A 185 -3.59 4.57 6.53
CA GLN A 185 -2.56 3.76 7.22
C GLN A 185 -1.57 4.64 8.00
N GLN A 186 -1.92 5.91 8.26
CA GLN A 186 -1.08 6.85 9.00
C GLN A 186 -1.66 7.12 10.39
N ILE A 187 -0.95 6.73 11.44
CA ILE A 187 -1.37 6.85 12.84
C ILE A 187 -0.56 7.94 13.56
N ASP A 188 -0.97 8.27 14.79
CA ASP A 188 -0.10 9.02 15.69
C ASP A 188 1.07 8.12 16.12
N HIS A 189 2.22 8.71 16.43
CA HIS A 189 3.41 7.93 16.81
C HIS A 189 3.13 7.02 18.03
N PRO A 190 3.27 5.70 17.89
CA PRO A 190 2.98 4.77 18.97
C PRO A 190 4.03 4.90 20.07
N LYS A 191 3.60 4.78 21.32
CA LYS A 191 4.45 4.90 22.52
C LYS A 191 4.82 3.54 23.12
N GLY A 192 4.13 2.49 22.67
CA GLY A 192 4.21 1.14 23.23
C GLY A 192 3.01 0.83 24.13
N GLY A 193 2.73 -0.47 24.25
CA GLY A 193 1.58 -1.00 24.98
C GLY A 193 0.30 -1.09 24.16
N GLU A 194 0.25 -0.55 22.94
CA GLU A 194 -0.88 -0.69 22.03
C GLU A 194 -1.14 -2.17 21.73
N ASP A 195 -2.40 -2.59 21.81
CA ASP A 195 -2.80 -3.94 21.39
C ASP A 195 -2.70 -4.05 19.87
N VAL A 196 -1.97 -5.07 19.41
CA VAL A 196 -1.81 -5.41 18.01
C VAL A 196 -2.57 -6.70 17.71
N GLN A 197 -3.26 -6.73 16.58
CA GLN A 197 -3.89 -7.93 16.07
C GLN A 197 -3.64 -8.08 14.58
N LEU A 198 -3.23 -9.28 14.19
CA LEU A 198 -3.06 -9.69 12.80
C LEU A 198 -4.09 -10.78 12.51
N ILE A 199 -4.86 -10.60 11.44
CA ILE A 199 -5.89 -11.54 10.97
C ILE A 199 -5.47 -12.08 9.60
N ASN A 200 -5.32 -13.39 9.51
CA ASN A 200 -4.96 -14.16 8.31
C ASN A 200 -3.70 -13.67 7.58
N LEU A 201 -2.78 -13.02 8.31
CA LEU A 201 -1.46 -12.61 7.82
C LEU A 201 -0.37 -13.64 8.13
N THR A 202 -0.72 -14.69 8.89
CA THR A 202 0.15 -15.82 9.21
C THR A 202 -0.64 -17.13 9.11
N PRO A 203 0.04 -18.29 9.01
CA PRO A 203 -0.64 -19.60 9.05
C PRO A 203 -1.47 -19.86 10.30
N ALA A 204 -1.22 -19.14 11.41
CA ALA A 204 -2.00 -19.26 12.65
C ALA A 204 -3.40 -18.63 12.54
N GLY A 205 -3.67 -17.84 11.51
CA GLY A 205 -4.97 -17.20 11.24
C GLY A 205 -5.26 -16.00 12.14
N ARG A 206 -4.87 -16.02 13.42
CA ARG A 206 -4.98 -14.86 14.30
C ARG A 206 -3.84 -14.80 15.29
N GLU A 207 -3.17 -13.66 15.34
CA GLU A 207 -2.13 -13.37 16.31
C GLU A 207 -2.43 -12.07 17.04
N ASN A 208 -2.15 -12.05 18.34
CA ASN A 208 -2.32 -10.87 19.18
C ASN A 208 -1.07 -10.69 20.03
N PHE A 209 -0.61 -9.46 20.16
CA PHE A 209 0.50 -9.08 21.02
C PHE A 209 0.40 -7.60 21.36
N ARG A 210 1.32 -7.08 22.16
CA ARG A 210 1.42 -5.65 22.46
C ARG A 210 2.68 -5.08 21.88
N LEU A 211 2.61 -3.84 21.36
CA LEU A 211 3.82 -3.14 20.97
C LEU A 211 4.76 -2.98 22.18
N PRO A 212 6.06 -3.25 22.02
CA PRO A 212 7.03 -2.95 23.06
C PRO A 212 7.11 -1.44 23.28
N LYS A 213 7.73 -1.00 24.38
CA LYS A 213 8.06 0.43 24.54
C LYS A 213 8.92 0.87 23.36
N THR A 214 8.46 1.90 22.64
CA THR A 214 9.03 2.30 21.34
C THR A 214 9.93 3.53 21.43
N ALA A 215 9.89 4.25 22.56
CA ALA A 215 10.70 5.45 22.78
C ALA A 215 12.20 5.13 22.75
N LEU A 216 12.92 5.86 21.90
CA LEU A 216 14.38 5.87 21.81
C LEU A 216 14.88 7.17 22.45
N PRO A 217 15.44 7.12 23.68
CA PRO A 217 16.03 8.30 24.31
C PRO A 217 17.29 8.72 23.56
N ILE A 218 17.38 10.00 23.19
CA ILE A 218 18.53 10.58 22.49
C ILE A 218 18.96 11.87 23.18
N THR A 219 20.27 12.04 23.27
CA THR A 219 20.91 13.32 23.61
C THR A 219 21.88 13.68 22.49
N LEU A 220 21.76 14.90 21.96
CA LEU A 220 22.66 15.45 20.95
C LEU A 220 23.50 16.56 21.57
N PHE A 221 24.80 16.53 21.29
CA PHE A 221 25.74 17.57 21.72
C PHE A 221 26.26 18.32 20.51
N LYS A 222 26.38 19.65 20.64
CA LYS A 222 27.01 20.52 19.65
C LYS A 222 28.04 21.39 20.36
N ASP A 223 29.27 21.37 19.88
CA ASP A 223 30.39 22.13 20.46
C ASP A 223 30.62 21.88 21.97
N GLY A 224 30.31 20.66 22.42
CA GLY A 224 30.42 20.25 23.82
C GLY A 224 29.22 20.63 24.70
N GLU A 225 28.25 21.37 24.17
CA GLU A 225 27.01 21.73 24.88
C GLU A 225 25.85 20.80 24.48
N GLU A 226 24.95 20.54 25.42
CA GLU A 226 23.72 19.80 25.13
C GLU A 226 22.83 20.62 24.19
N ALA A 227 22.64 20.13 22.96
CA ALA A 227 21.82 20.77 21.94
C ALA A 227 20.39 20.22 21.90
N PHE A 228 20.19 18.97 22.36
CA PHE A 228 18.88 18.33 22.42
C PHE A 228 18.91 17.16 23.41
N GLN A 229 17.84 16.98 24.19
CA GLN A 229 17.56 15.77 24.95
C GLN A 229 16.06 15.44 24.81
N GLY A 230 15.73 14.20 24.46
CA GLY A 230 14.34 13.77 24.37
C GLY A 230 14.16 12.34 23.87
N ASP A 231 12.91 11.89 23.89
CA ASP A 231 12.51 10.59 23.34
C ASP A 231 12.05 10.74 21.89
N LEU A 232 12.66 9.97 20.99
CA LEU A 232 12.14 9.79 19.64
C LEU A 232 11.19 8.59 19.59
N LEU A 233 10.06 8.78 18.91
CA LEU A 233 9.09 7.73 18.65
C LEU A 233 9.24 7.23 17.20
N PRO A 234 8.90 5.97 16.91
CA PRO A 234 9.01 5.43 15.56
C PRO A 234 8.08 6.18 14.61
N ASP A 235 8.58 6.40 13.40
CA ASP A 235 7.81 6.96 12.30
C ASP A 235 7.19 5.88 11.39
N THR A 236 7.51 4.61 11.65
CA THR A 236 7.05 3.48 10.86
C THR A 236 6.90 2.27 11.76
N VAL A 237 5.74 1.62 11.70
CA VAL A 237 5.53 0.26 12.21
C VAL A 237 5.39 -0.65 11.00
N LEU A 238 6.40 -1.48 10.78
CA LEU A 238 6.38 -2.51 9.75
C LEU A 238 6.08 -3.86 10.39
N PHE A 239 5.11 -4.57 9.82
CA PHE A 239 4.92 -5.98 10.05
C PHE A 239 5.53 -6.80 8.92
N ASP A 240 6.41 -7.74 9.27
CA ASP A 240 6.95 -8.75 8.37
C ASP A 240 6.63 -10.14 8.94
N PRO A 241 5.38 -10.62 8.74
CA PRO A 241 4.93 -11.85 9.34
C PRO A 241 5.64 -13.09 8.79
N GLU A 242 6.24 -12.99 7.59
CA GLU A 242 7.03 -14.08 6.99
C GLU A 242 8.35 -14.27 7.73
N ASN A 243 9.03 -13.17 8.05
CA ASN A 243 10.28 -13.20 8.81
C ASN A 243 10.09 -13.16 10.33
N ARG A 244 8.83 -13.10 10.81
CA ARG A 244 8.47 -12.97 12.24
C ARG A 244 9.11 -11.74 12.88
N ARG A 245 8.99 -10.60 12.20
CA ARG A 245 9.54 -9.29 12.62
C ARG A 245 8.47 -8.20 12.63
#